data_AF-X7E2E8-F1
#
_entry.id   AF-X7E2E8-F1
#
_cell.length_a   1.000
_cell.length_b   1.000
_cell.length_c   1.000
_cell.angle_alpha   90.00
_cell.angle_beta   90.00
_cell.angle_gamma   90.00
#
_symmetry.space_group_name_H-M   'P 1'
#
loop_
_entity.id
_entity.type
_entity.pdbx_description
1 polymer ?
#
loop_
_entity_poly.entity_id
_entity_poly.type
_entity_poly.pdbx_seq_one_letter_code
_entity_poly.pdbx_strand_id
1 'polypeptide(L)'
;MKLLALAVTVAALPTLTEAQDLITRNRVGLAEAPNTLTFRLTAYDLYATDPKTKAAFENLYRDFITARPDWKIETQLQTSNIGQEQARLLQQSRAGRGPDCAMIDSSQVAVFKEAGVLQPMNAVFSEDEVADLFPFVREAVTDAEGNVLSWWWFTDL
;
A
#
# COMPACT_ATOMS: atom_id res chain seq x y z
N MET A 1 60.29 5.51 -29.52
CA MET A 1 59.07 6.14 -28.96
C MET A 1 57.85 5.50 -29.62
N LYS A 2 57.19 4.57 -28.92
CA LYS A 2 55.87 4.05 -29.29
C LYS A 2 54.93 4.44 -28.14
N LEU A 3 54.03 5.40 -28.38
CA LEU A 3 52.94 5.71 -27.46
C LEU A 3 51.90 4.59 -27.59
N LEU A 4 51.64 3.87 -26.49
CA LEU A 4 50.44 3.06 -26.33
C LEU A 4 49.34 3.97 -25.78
N ALA A 5 48.29 4.20 -26.56
CA ALA A 5 47.11 4.91 -26.12
C ALA A 5 46.27 4.01 -25.20
N LEU A 6 46.05 4.47 -23.97
CA LEU A 6 45.16 3.86 -22.99
C LEU A 6 43.71 4.16 -23.41
N ALA A 7 42.96 3.14 -23.84
CA ALA A 7 41.54 3.28 -24.12
C ALA A 7 40.76 3.37 -22.80
N VAL A 8 40.36 4.59 -22.42
CA VAL A 8 39.37 4.83 -21.37
C VAL A 8 38.01 4.54 -21.96
N THR A 9 37.40 3.42 -21.61
CA THR A 9 35.97 3.17 -21.84
C THR A 9 35.18 4.09 -20.92
N VAL A 10 34.69 5.21 -21.48
CA VAL A 10 33.69 6.06 -20.83
C VAL A 10 32.40 5.24 -20.70
N ALA A 11 31.90 5.15 -19.46
CA ALA A 11 30.65 4.49 -19.12
C ALA A 11 29.47 5.11 -19.89
N ALA A 12 28.76 4.29 -20.67
CA ALA A 12 27.41 4.63 -21.08
C ALA A 12 26.47 4.31 -19.90
N LEU A 13 26.26 5.29 -19.03
CA LEU A 13 25.04 5.33 -18.22
C LEU A 13 23.87 5.34 -19.22
N PRO A 14 22.87 4.45 -19.11
CA PRO A 14 21.68 4.55 -19.94
C PRO A 14 20.94 5.84 -19.56
N THR A 15 21.21 6.90 -20.30
CA THR A 15 20.39 8.11 -20.32
C THR A 15 19.17 7.84 -21.16
N LEU A 16 18.14 7.21 -20.57
CA LEU A 16 16.79 7.12 -21.11
C LEU A 16 15.81 6.92 -19.95
N THR A 17 15.76 7.89 -19.04
CA THR A 17 14.56 8.13 -18.25
C THR A 17 13.58 8.82 -19.20
N GLU A 18 12.76 8.06 -19.94
CA GLU A 18 11.47 8.61 -20.34
C GLU A 18 10.81 9.17 -19.08
N ALA A 19 10.09 10.28 -19.19
CA ALA A 19 9.30 10.81 -18.08
C ALA A 19 8.19 9.79 -17.75
N GLN A 20 8.56 8.74 -17.04
CA GLN A 20 7.66 7.68 -16.63
C GLN A 20 6.70 8.28 -15.62
N ASP A 21 5.40 8.11 -15.87
CA ASP A 21 4.41 8.42 -14.85
C ASP A 21 4.59 7.44 -13.67
N LEU A 22 5.05 7.98 -12.55
CA LEU A 22 5.32 7.24 -11.32
C LEU A 22 4.04 6.92 -10.54
N ILE A 23 2.94 7.62 -10.83
CA ILE A 23 1.65 7.43 -10.17
C ILE A 23 0.59 7.26 -11.25
N THR A 24 0.26 6.01 -11.54
CA THR A 24 -0.73 5.63 -12.54
C THR A 24 -1.91 4.91 -11.90
N ARG A 25 -2.93 4.60 -12.70
CA ARG A 25 -4.15 3.94 -12.20
C ARG A 25 -3.91 2.57 -11.53
N ASN A 26 -2.87 1.85 -11.94
CA ASN A 26 -2.60 0.48 -11.49
C ASN A 26 -1.21 0.31 -10.90
N ARG A 27 -0.43 1.39 -10.77
CA ARG A 27 0.94 1.35 -10.26
C ARG A 27 1.34 2.66 -9.60
N VAL A 28 1.96 2.56 -8.42
CA VAL A 28 2.79 3.60 -7.81
C VAL A 28 4.23 3.11 -7.77
N GLY A 29 5.19 3.91 -8.24
CA GLY A 29 6.61 3.58 -8.31
C GLY A 29 7.13 3.24 -9.71
N LEU A 30 8.44 2.95 -9.77
CA LEU A 30 9.13 2.59 -11.00
C LEU A 30 8.56 1.28 -11.58
N ALA A 31 8.47 1.17 -12.91
CA ALA A 31 7.89 -0.03 -13.54
C ALA A 31 8.75 -1.27 -13.25
N GLU A 32 10.06 -1.07 -13.31
CA GLU A 32 11.10 -2.07 -13.13
C GLU A 32 11.55 -2.22 -11.66
N ALA A 33 10.81 -1.64 -10.71
CA ALA A 33 11.10 -1.85 -9.29
C ALA A 33 11.05 -3.36 -8.98
N PRO A 34 12.10 -3.93 -8.37
CA PRO A 34 12.21 -5.37 -8.16
C PRO A 34 11.21 -5.90 -7.12
N ASN A 35 10.79 -5.06 -6.17
CA ASN A 35 9.86 -5.45 -5.13
C ASN A 35 8.44 -4.97 -5.45
N THR A 36 7.44 -5.82 -5.22
CA THR A 36 6.03 -5.52 -5.52
C THR A 36 5.17 -5.73 -4.29
N LEU A 37 4.32 -4.75 -3.99
CA LEU A 37 3.22 -4.87 -3.04
C LEU A 37 1.90 -4.74 -3.79
N THR A 38 0.96 -5.65 -3.57
CA THR A 38 -0.40 -5.56 -4.13
C THR A 38 -1.33 -4.89 -3.13
N PHE A 39 -2.03 -3.83 -3.56
CA PHE A 39 -2.92 -3.07 -2.68
C PHE A 39 -4.32 -2.92 -3.28
N ARG A 40 -5.31 -3.47 -2.58
CA ARG A 40 -6.73 -3.32 -2.94
C ARG A 40 -7.32 -2.05 -2.31
N LEU A 41 -7.63 -1.06 -3.14
CA LEU A 41 -8.05 0.28 -2.73
C LEU A 41 -9.56 0.49 -2.87
N THR A 42 -10.15 1.34 -2.03
CA THR A 42 -11.47 1.94 -2.30
C THR A 42 -11.30 3.21 -3.17
N ALA A 43 -12.40 3.89 -3.47
CA ALA A 43 -12.34 5.20 -4.12
C ALA A 43 -11.78 6.32 -3.22
N TYR A 44 -11.58 6.07 -1.92
CA TYR A 44 -11.00 7.01 -0.97
C TYR A 44 -9.46 6.92 -0.97
N ASP A 45 -8.87 7.31 -2.10
CA ASP A 45 -7.42 7.28 -2.38
C ASP A 45 -7.11 8.35 -3.47
N LEU A 46 -6.21 8.09 -4.44
CA LEU A 46 -5.96 8.88 -5.66
C LEU A 46 -7.21 9.15 -6.51
N TYR A 47 -8.29 8.41 -6.24
CA TYR A 47 -9.59 8.51 -6.92
C TYR A 47 -10.63 9.31 -6.12
N ALA A 48 -10.24 9.88 -4.99
CA ALA A 48 -11.13 10.71 -4.20
C ALA A 48 -11.65 11.88 -5.05
N THR A 49 -12.95 12.16 -4.93
CA THR A 49 -13.59 13.29 -5.63
C THR A 49 -13.20 14.63 -4.99
N ASP A 50 -12.90 14.63 -3.69
CA ASP A 50 -12.36 15.79 -2.98
C ASP A 50 -10.89 16.05 -3.41
N PRO A 51 -10.58 17.22 -4.00
CA PRO A 51 -9.24 17.52 -4.48
C PRO A 51 -8.17 17.53 -3.39
N LYS A 52 -8.53 17.87 -2.14
CA LYS A 52 -7.57 17.90 -1.03
C LYS A 52 -7.16 16.50 -0.61
N THR A 53 -8.13 15.60 -0.47
CA THR A 53 -7.90 14.17 -0.18
C THR A 53 -7.03 13.56 -1.27
N LYS A 54 -7.36 13.81 -2.55
CA LYS A 54 -6.55 13.34 -3.68
C LYS A 54 -5.10 13.84 -3.60
N ALA A 55 -4.90 15.13 -3.36
CA ALA A 55 -3.56 15.73 -3.26
C ALA A 55 -2.75 15.17 -2.07
N ALA A 56 -3.42 14.89 -0.94
CA ALA A 56 -2.78 14.28 0.21
C ALA A 56 -2.24 12.87 -0.09
N PHE A 57 -3.05 12.02 -0.75
CA PHE A 57 -2.60 10.69 -1.19
C PHE A 57 -1.51 10.77 -2.25
N GLU A 58 -1.59 11.72 -3.19
CA GLU A 58 -0.54 11.91 -4.18
C GLU A 58 0.80 12.25 -3.52
N ASN A 59 0.81 13.13 -2.52
CA ASN A 59 2.02 13.45 -1.75
C ASN A 59 2.53 12.23 -0.97
N LEU A 60 1.64 11.47 -0.32
CA LEU A 60 2.02 10.24 0.39
C LEU A 60 2.70 9.23 -0.54
N TYR A 61 2.18 9.06 -1.76
CA TYR A 61 2.80 8.19 -2.75
C TYR A 61 4.13 8.72 -3.27
N ARG A 62 4.28 10.05 -3.43
CA ARG A 62 5.58 10.67 -3.79
C ARG A 62 6.63 10.44 -2.70
N ASP A 63 6.25 10.55 -1.44
CA ASP A 63 7.13 10.29 -0.29
C ASP A 63 7.53 8.81 -0.27
N PHE A 64 6.57 7.89 -0.47
CA PHE A 64 6.85 6.46 -0.60
C PHE A 64 7.86 6.17 -1.71
N ILE A 65 7.64 6.70 -2.92
CA ILE A 65 8.54 6.47 -4.06
C ILE A 65 9.96 6.97 -3.77
N THR A 66 10.06 8.13 -3.11
CA THR A 66 11.34 8.73 -2.75
C THR A 66 12.07 7.89 -1.70
N ALA A 67 11.35 7.39 -0.70
CA ALA A 67 11.93 6.59 0.38
C ALA A 67 12.24 5.15 -0.04
N ARG A 68 11.48 4.58 -0.99
CA ARG A 68 11.53 3.17 -1.41
C ARG A 68 11.51 3.04 -2.94
N PRO A 69 12.53 3.55 -3.64
CA PRO A 69 12.57 3.49 -5.10
C PRO A 69 12.69 2.06 -5.66
N ASP A 70 13.09 1.11 -4.81
CA ASP A 70 13.18 -0.32 -5.11
C ASP A 70 11.83 -1.05 -4.99
N TRP A 71 10.76 -0.36 -4.59
CA TRP A 71 9.42 -0.90 -4.47
C TRP A 71 8.45 -0.26 -5.46
N LYS A 72 7.47 -1.06 -5.91
CA LYS A 72 6.24 -0.59 -6.54
C LYS A 72 5.02 -1.13 -5.79
N ILE A 73 3.93 -0.38 -5.87
CA ILE A 73 2.62 -0.79 -5.41
C ILE A 73 1.74 -1.04 -6.64
N GLU A 74 1.26 -2.26 -6.82
CA GLU A 74 0.25 -2.60 -7.82
C GLU A 74 -1.14 -2.38 -7.21
N THR A 75 -1.81 -1.32 -7.68
CA THR A 75 -3.09 -0.88 -7.13
C THR A 75 -4.26 -1.54 -7.84
N GLN A 76 -5.25 -1.95 -7.06
CA GLN A 76 -6.42 -2.69 -7.52
C GLN A 76 -7.67 -2.04 -6.95
N LEU A 77 -8.40 -1.27 -7.76
CA LEU A 77 -9.60 -0.57 -7.30
C LEU A 77 -10.77 -1.54 -7.05
N GLN A 78 -11.41 -1.41 -5.90
CA GLN A 78 -12.65 -2.12 -5.57
C GLN A 78 -13.82 -1.59 -6.41
N THR A 79 -14.85 -2.42 -6.60
CA THR A 79 -16.11 -1.97 -7.19
C THR A 79 -16.94 -1.20 -6.15
N SER A 80 -17.96 -0.49 -6.60
CA SER A 80 -18.86 0.26 -5.70
C SER A 80 -19.77 -0.64 -4.85
N ASN A 81 -19.86 -1.94 -5.15
CA ASN A 81 -20.62 -2.89 -4.34
C ASN A 81 -19.73 -3.44 -3.21
N ILE A 82 -19.57 -2.65 -2.14
CA ILE A 82 -18.66 -2.94 -1.02
C ILE A 82 -18.95 -4.33 -0.44
N GLY A 83 -20.20 -4.68 -0.17
CA GLY A 83 -20.54 -5.99 0.44
C GLY A 83 -20.08 -7.18 -0.40
N GLN A 84 -20.32 -7.14 -1.72
CA GLN A 84 -19.85 -8.19 -2.62
C GLN A 84 -18.32 -8.21 -2.75
N GLU A 85 -17.67 -7.04 -2.80
CA GLU A 85 -16.22 -6.95 -2.88
C GLU A 85 -15.53 -7.48 -1.63
N GLN A 86 -16.03 -7.14 -0.43
CA GLN A 86 -15.49 -7.62 0.84
C GLN A 86 -15.65 -9.14 0.97
N ALA A 87 -16.80 -9.70 0.57
CA ALA A 87 -17.01 -11.14 0.52
C ALA A 87 -16.03 -11.84 -0.44
N ARG A 88 -15.82 -11.27 -1.64
CA ARG A 88 -14.86 -11.78 -2.63
C ARG A 88 -13.43 -11.71 -2.11
N LEU A 89 -13.05 -10.59 -1.49
CA LEU A 89 -11.75 -10.38 -0.89
C LEU A 89 -11.48 -11.43 0.20
N LEU A 90 -12.44 -11.65 1.11
CA LEU A 90 -12.32 -12.65 2.16
C LEU A 90 -12.13 -14.07 1.59
N GLN A 91 -12.91 -14.44 0.57
CA GLN A 91 -12.76 -15.72 -0.13
C GLN A 91 -11.39 -15.87 -0.78
N GLN A 92 -10.87 -14.81 -1.40
CA GLN A 92 -9.54 -14.80 -2.00
C GLN A 92 -8.45 -14.96 -0.95
N SER A 93 -8.52 -14.22 0.16
CA SER A 93 -7.54 -14.31 1.24
C SER A 93 -7.53 -15.69 1.90
N ARG A 94 -8.70 -16.29 2.17
CA ARG A 94 -8.79 -17.68 2.66
C ARG A 94 -8.18 -18.71 1.71
N ALA A 95 -8.19 -18.43 0.41
CA ALA A 95 -7.59 -19.27 -0.61
C ALA A 95 -6.10 -18.97 -0.86
N GLY A 96 -5.46 -18.10 -0.07
CA GLY A 96 -4.06 -17.69 -0.26
C GLY A 96 -3.84 -16.85 -1.52
N ARG A 97 -4.88 -16.21 -2.04
CA ARG A 97 -4.86 -15.37 -3.26
C ARG A 97 -5.35 -13.94 -2.99
N GLY A 98 -5.35 -13.52 -1.72
CA GLY A 98 -5.61 -12.15 -1.33
C GLY A 98 -4.46 -11.23 -1.75
N PRO A 99 -4.70 -9.90 -1.79
CA PRO A 99 -3.62 -8.92 -1.93
C PRO A 99 -2.79 -8.86 -0.63
N ASP A 100 -1.61 -8.25 -0.71
CA ASP A 100 -0.75 -8.01 0.47
C ASP A 100 -1.40 -7.01 1.44
N CYS A 101 -2.10 -6.00 0.91
CA CYS A 101 -2.88 -5.05 1.68
C CYS A 101 -4.25 -4.80 1.04
N ALA A 102 -5.25 -4.49 1.86
CA ALA A 102 -6.56 -4.10 1.39
C ALA A 102 -7.23 -3.09 2.32
N MET A 103 -7.91 -2.13 1.72
CA MET A 103 -8.88 -1.32 2.44
C MET A 103 -10.15 -2.13 2.68
N ILE A 104 -10.47 -2.36 3.94
CA ILE A 104 -11.69 -3.06 4.35
C ILE A 104 -12.64 -2.09 5.05
N ASP A 105 -13.93 -2.29 4.83
CA ASP A 105 -14.94 -1.57 5.59
C ASP A 105 -14.82 -1.96 7.08
N SER A 106 -14.92 -0.97 7.98
CA SER A 106 -14.70 -1.21 9.40
C SER A 106 -15.68 -2.21 10.01
N SER A 107 -16.91 -2.27 9.50
CA SER A 107 -17.92 -3.26 9.91
C SER A 107 -17.52 -4.70 9.58
N GLN A 108 -16.58 -4.89 8.64
CA GLN A 108 -16.12 -6.20 8.19
C GLN A 108 -14.85 -6.66 8.92
N VAL A 109 -14.15 -5.78 9.64
CA VAL A 109 -12.87 -6.11 10.30
C VAL A 109 -12.98 -7.34 11.19
N ALA A 110 -14.05 -7.44 11.98
CA ALA A 110 -14.31 -8.60 12.84
C ALA A 110 -14.36 -9.92 12.05
N VAL A 111 -15.03 -9.93 10.89
CA VAL A 111 -15.15 -11.12 10.02
C VAL A 111 -13.79 -11.53 9.46
N PHE A 112 -12.94 -10.58 9.09
CA PHE A 112 -11.58 -10.87 8.61
C PHE A 112 -10.67 -11.38 9.74
N LYS A 113 -10.81 -10.84 10.96
CA LYS A 113 -10.11 -11.33 12.15
C LYS A 113 -10.51 -12.77 12.48
N GLU A 114 -11.81 -13.04 12.58
CA GLU A 114 -12.36 -14.38 12.84
C GLU A 114 -11.95 -15.40 11.78
N ALA A 115 -11.78 -14.96 10.53
CA ALA A 115 -11.29 -15.80 9.45
C ALA A 115 -9.80 -16.13 9.53
N GLY A 116 -9.03 -15.48 10.40
CA GLY A 116 -7.59 -15.71 10.57
C GLY A 116 -6.75 -15.33 9.35
N VAL A 117 -7.23 -14.40 8.51
CA VAL A 117 -6.55 -14.02 7.25
C VAL A 117 -5.67 -12.77 7.39
N LEU A 118 -5.73 -12.08 8.52
CA LEU A 118 -4.94 -10.88 8.79
C LEU A 118 -3.58 -11.27 9.38
N GLN A 119 -2.55 -10.47 9.09
CA GLN A 119 -1.21 -10.63 9.63
C GLN A 119 -0.92 -9.50 10.64
N PRO A 120 -0.21 -9.79 11.74
CA PRO A 120 0.24 -8.77 12.68
C PRO A 120 1.10 -7.69 12.02
N MET A 121 0.84 -6.43 12.39
CA MET A 121 1.56 -5.24 11.94
C MET A 121 2.31 -4.53 13.07
N ASN A 122 2.57 -5.22 14.19
CA ASN A 122 3.24 -4.67 15.37
C ASN A 122 4.64 -4.11 15.09
N ALA A 123 5.27 -4.49 13.97
CA ALA A 123 6.54 -3.92 13.53
C ALA A 123 6.43 -2.50 12.96
N VAL A 124 5.21 -2.04 12.66
CA VAL A 124 4.93 -0.75 12.00
C VAL A 124 4.41 0.29 12.99
N PHE A 125 3.57 -0.11 13.94
CA PHE A 125 2.93 0.79 14.90
C PHE A 125 3.44 0.52 16.32
N SER A 126 3.86 1.59 17.00
CA SER A 126 4.26 1.58 18.40
C SER A 126 3.05 1.45 19.34
N GLU A 127 3.31 1.04 20.58
CA GLU A 127 2.28 0.97 21.62
C GLU A 127 1.62 2.33 21.88
N ASP A 128 2.40 3.42 21.85
CA ASP A 128 1.90 4.78 22.06
C ASP A 128 0.95 5.21 20.92
N GLU A 129 1.27 4.89 19.66
CA GLU A 129 0.38 5.17 18.52
C GLU A 129 -0.93 4.37 18.61
N VAL A 130 -0.86 3.12 19.05
CA VAL A 130 -2.06 2.29 19.27
C VAL A 130 -2.87 2.83 20.45
N ALA A 131 -2.22 3.37 21.48
CA ALA A 131 -2.88 3.96 22.64
C ALA A 131 -3.60 5.29 22.34
N ASP A 132 -3.17 6.02 21.31
CA ASP A 132 -3.78 7.28 20.86
C ASP A 132 -5.08 7.07 20.07
N LEU A 133 -5.36 5.84 19.61
CA LEU A 133 -6.61 5.50 18.96
C LEU A 133 -7.81 5.62 19.92
N PHE A 134 -8.98 5.96 19.38
CA PHE A 134 -10.23 5.86 20.14
C PHE A 134 -10.41 4.45 20.71
N PRO A 135 -10.95 4.29 21.93
CA PRO A 135 -11.05 2.97 22.58
C PRO A 135 -11.73 1.89 21.72
N PHE A 136 -12.82 2.24 21.03
CA PHE A 136 -13.52 1.30 20.15
C PHE A 136 -12.71 0.93 18.90
N VAL A 137 -11.90 1.87 18.39
CA VAL A 137 -11.01 1.62 17.25
C VAL A 137 -9.90 0.66 17.69
N ARG A 138 -9.27 0.93 18.83
CA ARG A 138 -8.22 0.07 19.38
C ARG A 138 -8.73 -1.36 19.58
N GLU A 139 -9.92 -1.54 20.12
CA GLU A 139 -10.57 -2.85 20.26
C GLU A 139 -10.83 -3.53 18.91
N ALA A 140 -11.26 -2.77 17.91
CA ALA A 140 -11.51 -3.31 16.57
C ALA A 140 -10.21 -3.81 15.90
N VAL A 141 -9.13 -3.04 16.00
CA VAL A 141 -7.89 -3.29 15.25
C VAL A 141 -6.92 -4.26 15.94
N THR A 142 -7.07 -4.52 17.24
CA THR A 142 -6.20 -5.43 18.01
C THR A 142 -6.84 -6.79 18.29
N ASP A 143 -6.05 -7.86 18.40
CA ASP A 143 -6.52 -9.14 18.94
C ASP A 143 -6.35 -9.25 20.46
N ALA A 144 -6.74 -10.41 21.02
CA ALA A 144 -6.70 -10.64 22.46
C ALA A 144 -5.25 -10.70 23.00
N GLU A 145 -4.29 -11.01 22.13
CA GLU A 145 -2.86 -11.04 22.41
C GLU A 145 -2.20 -9.67 22.27
N GLY A 146 -2.93 -8.64 21.81
CA GLY A 146 -2.43 -7.28 21.61
C GLY A 146 -1.74 -7.07 20.26
N ASN A 147 -1.87 -7.99 19.31
CA ASN A 147 -1.37 -7.79 17.95
C ASN A 147 -2.25 -6.78 17.20
N VAL A 148 -1.62 -5.87 16.47
CA VAL A 148 -2.32 -4.94 15.57
C VAL A 148 -2.59 -5.65 14.25
N LEU A 149 -3.84 -5.94 13.94
CA LEU A 149 -4.25 -6.72 12.75
C LEU A 149 -4.79 -5.84 11.61
N SER A 150 -5.14 -4.59 11.89
CA SER A 150 -5.55 -3.59 10.90
C SER A 150 -5.20 -2.19 11.39
N TRP A 151 -5.38 -1.17 10.54
CA TRP A 151 -5.22 0.22 10.95
C TRP A 151 -6.42 1.04 10.49
N TRP A 152 -7.03 1.78 11.40
CA TRP A 152 -8.22 2.57 11.14
C TRP A 152 -7.85 4.05 11.08
N TRP A 153 -7.77 4.58 9.86
CA TRP A 153 -7.22 5.90 9.58
C TRP A 153 -8.23 7.05 9.44
N PHE A 154 -9.53 6.78 9.31
CA PHE A 154 -10.57 7.81 9.30
C PHE A 154 -11.91 7.25 9.75
N THR A 155 -12.72 8.08 10.41
CA THR A 155 -14.12 7.80 10.75
C THR A 155 -15.00 8.76 9.98
N ASP A 156 -16.14 8.30 9.48
CA ASP A 156 -17.14 9.07 8.74
C ASP A 156 -18.17 9.80 9.64
N LEU A 157 -17.77 10.14 10.87
CA LEU A 157 -18.61 10.82 11.87
C LEU A 157 -19.08 12.22 11.43
#